data_AF-A0A7U7L6U3-F1
#
_entry.id   AF-A0A7U7L6U3-F1
#
_cell.length_a   1.000
_cell.length_b   1.000
_cell.length_c   1.000
_cell.angle_alpha   90.00
_cell.angle_beta   90.00
_cell.angle_gamma   90.00
#
_symmetry.space_group_name_H-M   'P 1'
#
loop_
_entity.id
_entity.type
_entity.pdbx_description
1 polymer ?
#
loop_
_entity_poly.entity_id
_entity_poly.type
_entity_poly.pdbx_seq_one_letter_code
_entity_poly.pdbx_strand_id
1 'polypeptide(L)'
;MKQPQIIINAADLTPEQFRFWIVKMAGDAEKAGGSYEAVRMNLVNASNSLRAVANDLDCRISFLTSGQIIRSEEHSAAIRENLDTLWAASSTIHDAQNEISAVLALLDKNPGAETDSCKE
;
A
#
# COMPACT_ATOMS: atom_id res chain seq x y z
N MET A 1 11.69 21.75 7.01
CA MET A 1 12.98 22.36 6.63
C MET A 1 13.30 21.86 5.23
N LYS A 2 13.51 22.75 4.24
CA LYS A 2 13.90 22.34 2.88
C LYS A 2 15.38 21.95 2.90
N GLN A 3 15.75 20.74 2.47
CA GLN A 3 17.15 20.40 2.25
C GLN A 3 17.70 21.23 1.08
N PRO A 4 18.98 21.63 1.12
CA PRO A 4 19.60 22.33 0.02
C PRO A 4 19.73 21.37 -1.17
N GLN A 5 19.10 21.72 -2.30
CA GLN A 5 19.44 21.06 -3.57
C GLN A 5 20.94 21.28 -3.82
N ILE A 6 21.70 20.19 -3.88
CA ILE A 6 23.12 20.25 -4.24
C ILE A 6 23.19 20.46 -5.75
N ILE A 7 23.19 21.73 -6.16
CA ILE A 7 23.40 22.12 -7.55
C ILE A 7 24.89 21.99 -7.83
N ILE A 8 25.29 20.94 -8.53
CA ILE A 8 26.66 20.78 -9.02
C ILE A 8 26.73 21.41 -10.41
N ASN A 9 27.57 22.43 -10.56
CA ASN A 9 27.87 22.96 -11.88
C ASN A 9 28.81 21.99 -12.61
N ALA A 10 28.34 21.41 -13.71
CA ALA A 10 29.12 20.45 -14.49
C ALA A 10 30.45 21.02 -15.00
N ALA A 11 30.58 22.35 -15.12
CA ALA A 11 31.82 23.03 -15.52
C ALA A 11 32.92 22.95 -14.45
N ASP A 12 32.58 22.66 -13.19
CA ASP A 12 33.54 22.57 -12.08
C ASP A 12 34.14 21.17 -11.94
N LEU A 13 33.69 20.21 -12.76
CA LEU A 13 34.15 18.82 -12.74
C LEU A 13 35.13 18.55 -13.88
N THR A 14 36.18 17.79 -13.60
CA THR A 14 36.97 17.19 -14.68
C THR A 14 36.11 16.20 -15.47
N PRO A 15 36.43 15.91 -16.74
CA PRO A 15 35.68 14.94 -17.54
C PRO A 15 35.51 13.58 -16.86
N GLU A 16 36.51 13.14 -16.09
CA GLU A 16 36.46 11.88 -15.33
C GLU A 16 35.51 11.95 -14.13
N GLN A 17 35.54 13.05 -13.37
CA GLN A 17 34.62 13.30 -12.27
C GLN A 17 33.17 13.41 -12.74
N PHE A 18 32.94 14.09 -13.86
CA PHE A 18 31.63 14.19 -14.49
C PHE A 18 31.10 12.82 -14.91
N ARG A 19 31.94 11.99 -15.54
CA ARG A 19 31.58 10.61 -15.92
C ARG A 19 31.22 9.75 -14.70
N PHE A 20 32.04 9.79 -13.65
CA PHE A 20 31.75 9.06 -12.41
C PHE A 20 30.43 9.50 -11.79
N TRP A 21 30.18 10.81 -11.75
CA TRP A 21 28.96 11.38 -11.21
C TRP A 21 27.71 10.93 -12.00
N ILE A 22 27.74 10.95 -13.33
CA ILE A 22 26.64 10.44 -14.17
C ILE A 22 26.37 8.96 -13.89
N VAL A 23 27.40 8.12 -13.85
CA VAL A 23 27.25 6.67 -13.61
C VAL A 23 26.63 6.41 -12.24
N LYS A 24 27.06 7.16 -11.22
CA LYS A 24 26.49 7.07 -9.88
C LYS A 24 25.01 7.47 -9.88
N MET A 25 24.67 8.61 -10.49
CA MET A 25 23.28 9.09 -10.60
C MET A 25 22.39 8.08 -11.33
N ALA A 26 22.87 7.49 -12.41
CA ALA A 26 22.13 6.47 -13.15
C ALA A 26 21.89 5.20 -12.30
N GLY A 27 22.91 4.74 -11.58
CA GLY A 27 22.79 3.58 -10.68
C GLY A 27 21.88 3.84 -9.48
N ASP A 28 21.88 5.06 -8.93
CA ASP A 28 20.98 5.44 -7.83
C ASP A 28 19.53 5.58 -8.34
N ALA A 29 19.32 6.13 -9.54
CA ALA A 29 18.01 6.18 -10.18
C ALA A 29 17.45 4.78 -10.52
N GLU A 30 18.28 3.85 -10.98
CA GLU A 30 17.89 2.47 -11.26
C GLU A 30 17.46 1.74 -9.98
N LYS A 31 18.23 1.89 -8.88
CA LYS A 31 17.87 1.33 -7.57
C LYS A 31 16.57 1.93 -7.03
N ALA A 32 16.41 3.25 -7.12
CA ALA A 32 15.20 3.92 -6.69
C ALA A 32 13.98 3.46 -7.51
N GLY A 33 14.11 3.35 -8.83
CA GLY A 33 13.07 2.84 -9.73
C GLY A 33 12.70 1.37 -9.46
N GLY A 34 13.71 0.51 -9.23
CA GLY A 34 13.48 -0.90 -8.86
C GLY A 34 12.79 -1.04 -7.49
N SER A 35 13.17 -0.22 -6.52
CA SER A 35 12.51 -0.18 -5.20
C SER A 35 11.06 0.32 -5.30
N TYR A 36 10.81 1.33 -6.14
CA TYR A 36 9.47 1.87 -6.37
C TYR A 36 8.54 0.82 -6.97
N GLU A 37 8.95 0.15 -8.04
CA GLU A 37 8.09 -0.83 -8.72
C GLU A 37 7.82 -2.05 -7.82
N ALA A 38 8.81 -2.49 -7.05
CA ALA A 38 8.63 -3.57 -6.08
C ALA A 38 7.60 -3.21 -4.98
N VAL A 39 7.70 -2.00 -4.41
CA VAL A 39 6.74 -1.52 -3.40
C VAL A 39 5.34 -1.40 -3.99
N ARG A 40 5.23 -0.81 -5.19
CA ARG A 40 3.96 -0.67 -5.92
C ARG A 40 3.31 -2.02 -6.18
N MET A 41 4.06 -3.00 -6.67
CA MET A 41 3.55 -4.35 -6.93
C MET A 41 3.11 -5.06 -5.64
N ASN A 42 3.85 -4.91 -4.53
CA ASN A 42 3.46 -5.46 -3.25
C ASN A 42 2.13 -4.87 -2.73
N LEU A 43 1.93 -3.56 -2.90
CA LEU A 43 0.68 -2.89 -2.53
C LEU A 43 -0.50 -3.35 -3.40
N VAL A 44 -0.30 -3.51 -4.71
CA VAL A 44 -1.32 -4.07 -5.61
C VAL A 44 -1.71 -5.49 -5.19
N ASN A 45 -0.73 -6.33 -4.90
CA ASN A 45 -0.96 -7.69 -4.44
C ASN A 45 -1.72 -7.72 -3.11
N ALA A 46 -1.33 -6.88 -2.14
CA ALA A 46 -2.02 -6.75 -0.86
C ALA A 46 -3.49 -6.30 -1.03
N SER A 47 -3.75 -5.30 -1.89
CA SER A 47 -5.10 -4.84 -2.20
C SER A 47 -5.97 -5.97 -2.78
N ASN A 48 -5.41 -6.78 -3.68
CA ASN A 48 -6.12 -7.92 -4.27
C ASN A 48 -6.41 -9.02 -3.23
N SER A 49 -5.46 -9.34 -2.36
CA SER A 49 -5.67 -10.30 -1.26
C SER A 49 -6.76 -9.82 -0.29
N LEU A 50 -6.72 -8.55 0.11
CA LEU A 50 -7.76 -7.96 0.97
C LEU A 50 -9.14 -8.00 0.29
N ARG A 51 -9.21 -7.78 -1.03
CA ARG A 51 -10.47 -7.88 -1.79
C ARG A 51 -11.05 -9.29 -1.77
N ALA A 52 -10.21 -10.31 -1.88
CA ALA A 52 -10.67 -11.69 -1.78
C ALA A 52 -11.25 -12.00 -0.39
N VAL A 53 -10.60 -11.52 0.68
CA VAL A 53 -11.08 -11.70 2.06
C VAL A 53 -12.38 -10.92 2.30
N ALA A 54 -12.47 -9.67 1.85
CA ALA A 54 -13.69 -8.86 1.95
C ALA A 54 -14.88 -9.57 1.29
N ASN A 55 -14.70 -10.07 0.07
CA ASN A 55 -15.75 -10.79 -0.65
C ASN A 55 -16.22 -12.05 0.13
N ASP A 56 -15.31 -12.80 0.75
CA ASP A 56 -15.68 -13.97 1.57
C ASP A 56 -16.46 -13.56 2.83
N LEU A 57 -16.01 -12.50 3.52
CA LEU A 57 -16.70 -11.98 4.69
C LEU A 57 -18.10 -11.46 4.35
N ASP A 58 -18.24 -10.71 3.26
CA ASP A 58 -19.53 -10.19 2.80
C ASP A 58 -20.51 -11.33 2.50
N CYS A 59 -20.04 -12.41 1.87
CA CYS A 59 -20.84 -13.61 1.64
C CYS A 59 -21.31 -14.25 2.96
N ARG A 60 -20.41 -14.38 3.94
CA ARG A 60 -20.74 -14.97 5.26
C ARG A 60 -21.71 -14.10 6.05
N ILE A 61 -21.48 -12.78 6.08
CA ILE A 61 -22.37 -11.81 6.73
C ILE A 61 -23.75 -11.87 6.08
N SER A 62 -23.83 -11.86 4.74
CA SER A 62 -25.09 -11.96 4.00
C SER A 62 -25.83 -13.27 4.34
N PHE A 63 -25.13 -14.40 4.37
CA PHE A 63 -25.70 -15.68 4.77
C PHE A 63 -26.24 -15.66 6.21
N LEU A 64 -25.43 -15.18 7.16
CA LEU A 64 -25.78 -15.13 8.58
C LEU A 64 -26.86 -14.09 8.91
N THR A 65 -27.05 -13.07 8.07
CA THR A 65 -28.15 -12.10 8.19
C THR A 65 -29.40 -12.53 7.43
N SER A 66 -29.30 -13.53 6.56
CA SER A 66 -30.45 -14.03 5.81
C SER A 66 -31.53 -14.60 6.74
N GLY A 67 -32.79 -14.34 6.39
CA GLY A 67 -33.95 -14.90 7.07
C GLY A 67 -34.15 -16.40 6.83
N GLN A 68 -33.23 -17.06 6.12
CA GLN A 68 -33.30 -18.49 5.81
C GLN A 68 -32.79 -19.37 6.95
N ILE A 69 -32.10 -18.80 7.94
CA ILE A 69 -31.59 -19.54 9.10
C ILE A 69 -32.66 -19.54 10.20
N ILE A 70 -33.25 -20.70 10.46
CA ILE A 70 -34.13 -20.94 11.63
C ILE A 70 -33.25 -21.04 12.88
N ARG A 71 -33.54 -20.24 13.92
CA ARG A 71 -32.67 -20.08 15.10
C ARG A 71 -33.45 -20.35 16.39
N SER A 72 -32.82 -21.02 17.34
CA SER A 72 -33.24 -20.94 18.75
C SER A 72 -32.78 -19.60 19.35
N GLU A 73 -33.33 -19.19 20.50
CA GLU A 73 -32.91 -17.94 21.18
C GLU A 73 -31.42 -17.91 21.49
N GLU A 74 -30.88 -19.02 22.00
CA GLU A 74 -29.46 -19.15 22.33
C GLU A 74 -28.56 -19.05 21.07
N HIS A 75 -28.99 -19.67 19.97
CA HIS A 75 -28.34 -19.52 18.66
C HIS A 75 -28.39 -18.09 18.13
N SER A 76 -29.46 -17.35 18.44
CA SER A 76 -29.65 -15.98 17.97
C SER A 76 -28.69 -15.00 18.65
N ALA A 77 -28.37 -15.22 19.92
CA ALA A 77 -27.39 -14.42 20.66
C ALA A 77 -25.96 -14.67 20.14
N ALA A 78 -25.55 -15.94 20.01
CA ALA A 78 -24.21 -16.30 19.52
C ALA A 78 -23.96 -15.86 18.07
N ILE A 79 -24.97 -15.96 17.19
CA ILE A 79 -24.86 -15.46 15.80
C ILE A 79 -24.70 -13.94 15.78
N ARG A 80 -25.31 -13.21 16.71
CA ARG A 80 -25.19 -11.74 16.78
C ARG A 80 -23.78 -11.31 17.14
N GLU A 81 -23.17 -11.94 18.15
CA GLU A 81 -21.78 -11.67 18.52
C GLU A 81 -20.79 -12.00 17.37
N ASN A 82 -21.02 -13.11 16.67
CA ASN A 82 -20.23 -13.45 15.48
C ASN A 82 -20.42 -12.44 14.36
N LEU A 83 -21.65 -11.96 14.13
CA LEU A 83 -21.95 -10.94 13.13
C LEU A 83 -21.26 -9.61 13.46
N ASP A 84 -21.28 -9.18 14.71
CA ASP A 84 -20.60 -7.95 15.14
C ASP A 84 -19.09 -8.04 14.89
N THR A 85 -18.49 -9.19 15.19
CA THR A 85 -17.07 -9.46 14.90
C THR A 85 -16.77 -9.45 13.41
N LEU A 86 -17.62 -10.08 12.59
CA LEU A 86 -17.46 -10.11 11.13
C LEU A 86 -17.61 -8.73 10.51
N TRP A 87 -18.55 -7.92 10.98
CA TRP A 87 -18.73 -6.54 10.55
C TRP A 87 -17.52 -5.67 10.89
N ALA A 88 -16.98 -5.79 12.10
CA ALA A 88 -15.77 -5.07 12.50
C ALA A 88 -14.56 -5.46 11.61
N ALA A 89 -14.41 -6.75 11.31
CA ALA A 89 -13.37 -7.25 10.41
C ALA A 89 -13.54 -6.73 8.98
N SER A 90 -14.77 -6.76 8.44
CA SER A 90 -15.09 -6.22 7.11
C SER A 90 -14.77 -4.73 7.01
N SER A 91 -15.18 -3.93 8.00
CA SER A 91 -14.84 -2.50 8.08
C SER A 91 -13.33 -2.26 8.06
N THR A 92 -12.59 -2.99 8.90
CA THR A 92 -11.12 -2.85 8.99
C THR A 92 -10.44 -3.17 7.65
N ILE A 93 -10.92 -4.20 6.94
CA ILE A 93 -10.38 -4.59 5.63
C ILE A 93 -10.66 -3.50 4.59
N HIS A 94 -11.87 -2.94 4.58
CA HIS A 94 -12.21 -1.85 3.67
C HIS A 94 -11.39 -0.59 3.93
N ASP A 95 -11.14 -0.24 5.20
CA ASP A 95 -10.28 0.88 5.57
C ASP A 95 -8.84 0.67 5.05
N ALA A 96 -8.27 -0.53 5.28
CA ALA A 96 -6.96 -0.88 4.76
C ALA A 96 -6.89 -0.84 3.22
N GLN A 97 -7.94 -1.26 2.51
CA GLN A 97 -8.02 -1.14 1.05
C GLN A 97 -8.03 0.32 0.58
N ASN A 98 -8.76 1.19 1.29
CA ASN A 98 -8.80 2.63 0.99
C ASN A 98 -7.44 3.27 1.21
N GLU A 99 -6.75 2.93 2.29
CA GLU A 99 -5.39 3.40 2.58
C GLU A 99 -4.39 2.96 1.50
N ILE A 100 -4.39 1.67 1.14
CA ILE A 100 -3.53 1.16 0.06
C ILE A 100 -3.82 1.87 -1.26
N SER A 101 -5.10 2.11 -1.58
CA SER A 101 -5.49 2.84 -2.80
C SER A 101 -4.99 4.28 -2.78
N ALA A 102 -5.03 4.95 -1.63
CA ALA A 102 -4.49 6.30 -1.47
C ALA A 102 -2.96 6.31 -1.65
N VAL A 103 -2.25 5.33 -1.08
CA VAL A 103 -0.79 5.20 -1.25
C VAL A 103 -0.44 4.92 -2.72
N LEU A 104 -1.15 4.02 -3.39
CA LEU A 104 -0.95 3.76 -4.82
C LEU A 104 -1.18 5.02 -5.66
N ALA A 105 -2.22 5.80 -5.37
CA ALA A 105 -2.47 7.06 -6.06
C ALA A 105 -1.38 8.11 -5.82
N LEU A 106 -0.75 8.11 -4.64
CA LEU A 106 0.40 8.98 -4.35
C LEU A 106 1.66 8.53 -5.10
N LEU A 107 1.90 7.22 -5.17
CA LEU A 107 3.00 6.63 -5.93
C LEU A 107 2.84 6.97 -7.42
N ASP A 108 1.66 6.73 -7.99
CA ASP A 108 1.40 7.00 -9.41
C ASP A 108 1.46 8.50 -9.77
N LYS A 109 1.20 9.40 -8.81
CA LYS A 109 1.37 10.86 -8.97
C LYS A 109 2.82 11.32 -8.82
N ASN A 110 3.65 10.54 -8.12
CA ASN A 110 5.05 10.86 -7.83
C ASN A 110 5.96 9.67 -8.13
N PRO A 111 6.12 9.24 -9.40
CA PRO A 111 6.96 8.10 -9.76
C PRO A 111 8.46 8.29 -9.45
N GLY A 112 8.86 9.43 -8.88
CA GLY A 112 10.25 9.77 -8.55
C GLY A 112 10.44 10.69 -7.34
N ALA A 113 9.48 10.79 -6.39
CA ALA A 113 9.70 11.58 -5.17
C ALA A 113 10.60 10.82 -4.17
N GLU A 114 11.90 10.98 -4.38
CA GLU A 114 12.96 11.13 -3.37
C GLU A 114 13.00 10.08 -2.25
N THR A 115 13.80 9.05 -2.51
CA THR A 115 14.49 8.24 -1.51
C THR A 115 15.40 9.10 -0.63
N ASP A 116 14.87 9.76 0.40
CA ASP A 116 15.71 10.48 1.37
C ASP A 116 15.23 10.41 2.84
N SER A 117 14.40 9.44 3.20
CA SER A 117 13.87 9.35 4.58
C SER A 117 13.91 7.94 5.21
N CYS A 118 14.95 7.15 4.97
CA CYS A 118 15.23 5.94 5.77
C CYS A 118 16.74 5.72 5.94
N LYS A 119 17.42 6.60 6.67
CA LYS A 119 18.66 6.26 7.38
C LYS A 119 18.62 6.92 8.75
N GLU A 120 18.39 6.08 9.76
CA GLU A 120 18.73 6.35 11.17
C GLU A 120 20.24 6.58 11.33
#